data_AF-A0A842LB32-F1
#
_entry.id   AF-A0A842LB32-F1
#
_cell.length_a   1.000
_cell.length_b   1.000
_cell.length_c   1.000
_cell.angle_alpha   90.00
_cell.angle_beta   90.00
_cell.angle_gamma   90.00
#
_symmetry.space_group_name_H-M   'P 1'
#
loop_
_entity.id
_entity.type
_entity.pdbx_description
1 polymer ?
#
loop_
_entity_poly.entity_id
_entity_poly.type
_entity_poly.pdbx_seq_one_letter_code
_entity_poly.pdbx_strand_id
1 'polypeptide(L)'
;KRLGKLDIPILPFGNINGISGTLLTRCAIENIPASCLFGEILTPYPDPRAAAEVVEVLNKMLGLEVDTEPLLEEAQAIESRLKKLAEKVHKTETPTTPTETPIYM
;
A
#
# COMPACT_ATOMS: atom_id res chain seq x y z
N LYS A 1 -15.70 -5.84 21.39
CA LYS A 1 -15.30 -4.51 21.94
C LYS A 1 -13.76 -4.32 22.11
N ARG A 2 -12.89 -5.10 21.44
CA ARG A 2 -11.42 -4.90 21.52
C ARG A 2 -10.91 -3.80 20.56
N LEU A 3 -11.36 -3.80 19.31
CA LEU A 3 -10.93 -2.81 18.28
C LEU A 3 -11.39 -1.38 18.56
N GLY A 4 -12.59 -1.18 19.12
CA GLY A 4 -13.11 0.16 19.44
C GLY A 4 -12.34 0.91 20.54
N LYS A 5 -11.34 0.29 21.17
CA LYS A 5 -10.42 0.95 22.10
C LYS A 5 -9.18 1.54 21.40
N LEU A 6 -8.94 1.16 20.14
CA LEU A 6 -7.72 1.50 19.40
C LEU A 6 -7.89 2.70 18.44
N ASP A 7 -9.01 3.42 18.51
CA ASP A 7 -9.35 4.55 17.61
C ASP A 7 -9.22 4.21 16.11
N ILE A 8 -9.52 2.95 15.76
CA ILE A 8 -9.48 2.46 14.38
C ILE A 8 -10.89 2.57 13.78
N PRO A 9 -11.04 3.13 12.58
CA PRO A 9 -12.33 3.15 11.89
C PRO A 9 -12.81 1.72 11.60
N ILE A 10 -14.06 1.44 11.94
CA ILE A 10 -14.69 0.16 11.60
C ILE A 10 -15.24 0.29 10.19
N LEU A 11 -14.91 -0.67 9.31
CA LEU A 11 -15.49 -0.75 7.97
C LEU A 11 -17.02 -0.92 8.10
N PRO A 12 -17.84 0.07 7.68
CA PRO A 12 -19.27 0.05 7.92
C PRO A 12 -19.99 -0.96 7.01
N PHE A 13 -19.52 -1.09 5.78
CA PHE A 13 -20.03 -2.03 4.78
C PHE A 13 -18.94 -2.30 3.73
N GLY A 14 -18.84 -3.53 3.26
CA GLY A 14 -17.89 -3.91 2.22
C GLY A 14 -17.86 -5.41 2.00
N ASN A 15 -17.21 -5.83 0.91
CA ASN A 15 -16.98 -7.23 0.59
C ASN A 15 -15.51 -7.58 0.84
N ILE A 16 -15.26 -8.59 1.68
CA ILE A 16 -13.91 -9.10 1.95
C ILE A 16 -13.75 -10.40 1.17
N ASN A 17 -12.85 -10.39 0.18
CA ASN A 17 -12.59 -11.53 -0.68
C ASN A 17 -11.32 -12.29 -0.27
N GLY A 18 -11.16 -13.50 -0.81
CA GLY A 18 -9.98 -14.33 -0.61
C GLY A 18 -9.94 -15.02 0.76
N ILE A 19 -8.73 -15.42 1.17
CA ILE A 19 -8.52 -16.22 2.39
C ILE A 19 -9.00 -15.47 3.63
N SER A 20 -8.78 -14.15 3.70
CA SER A 20 -9.22 -13.32 4.83
C SER A 20 -10.73 -13.38 5.03
N GLY A 21 -11.52 -13.31 3.95
CA GLY A 21 -12.99 -13.38 4.03
C GLY A 21 -13.48 -14.78 4.43
N THR A 22 -12.92 -15.82 3.82
CA THR A 22 -13.27 -17.22 4.15
C THR A 22 -12.91 -17.54 5.60
N LEU A 23 -11.76 -17.08 6.08
CA LEU A 23 -11.30 -17.32 7.45
C LEU A 23 -12.21 -16.60 8.46
N LEU A 24 -12.51 -15.33 8.23
CA LEU A 24 -13.46 -14.58 9.07
C LEU A 24 -14.83 -15.26 9.12
N THR A 25 -15.33 -15.72 7.96
CA THR A 25 -16.62 -16.42 7.88
C THR A 25 -16.60 -17.71 8.68
N ARG A 26 -15.54 -18.51 8.56
CA ARG A 26 -15.41 -19.76 9.32
C ARG A 26 -15.30 -19.48 10.82
N CYS A 27 -14.48 -18.52 11.23
CA CYS A 27 -14.37 -18.13 12.63
C CYS A 27 -15.71 -17.66 13.20
N ALA A 28 -16.50 -16.93 12.42
CA ALA A 28 -17.84 -16.51 12.83
C ALA A 28 -18.79 -17.71 13.05
N ILE A 29 -18.77 -18.71 12.17
CA ILE A 29 -19.57 -19.94 12.29
C ILE A 29 -19.16 -20.75 13.54
N GLU A 30 -17.85 -20.85 13.79
CA GLU A 30 -17.28 -21.63 14.90
C GLU A 30 -17.27 -20.86 16.24
N ASN A 31 -17.84 -19.66 16.30
CA ASN A 31 -17.80 -18.76 17.46
C ASN A 31 -16.36 -18.44 17.96
N ILE A 32 -15.39 -18.42 17.04
CA ILE A 32 -14.01 -18.03 17.33
C ILE A 32 -13.88 -16.51 17.15
N PRO A 33 -13.40 -15.76 18.16
CA PRO A 33 -13.21 -14.32 18.03
C PRO A 33 -12.10 -14.02 17.01
N ALA A 34 -12.48 -13.42 15.89
CA ALA A 34 -11.57 -13.01 14.83
C ALA A 34 -11.72 -11.52 14.50
N SER A 35 -10.70 -10.95 13.87
CA SER A 35 -10.64 -9.55 13.45
C SER A 35 -9.78 -9.45 12.21
N CYS A 36 -10.07 -8.47 11.35
CA CYS A 36 -9.28 -8.19 10.16
C CYS A 36 -8.93 -6.70 10.14
N LEU A 37 -7.67 -6.42 9.81
CA LEU A 37 -7.13 -5.07 9.69
C LEU A 37 -6.85 -4.83 8.21
N PHE A 38 -7.17 -3.63 7.76
CA PHE A 38 -6.95 -3.19 6.38
C PHE A 38 -6.02 -1.98 6.41
N GLY A 39 -4.94 -2.05 5.64
CA GLY A 39 -4.15 -0.87 5.26
C GLY A 39 -4.73 -0.33 3.96
N GLU A 40 -5.17 0.91 3.96
CA GLU A 40 -5.69 1.56 2.75
C GLU A 40 -4.53 1.90 1.80
N ILE A 41 -4.70 1.61 0.51
CA ILE A 41 -3.72 1.92 -0.52
C ILE A 41 -4.38 2.74 -1.63
N LEU A 42 -3.65 3.74 -2.14
CA LEU A 42 -4.14 4.62 -3.21
C LEU A 42 -3.81 4.09 -4.62
N THR A 43 -2.86 3.16 -4.72
CA THR A 43 -2.35 2.66 -6.01
C THR A 43 -2.27 1.14 -5.98
N PRO A 44 -2.27 0.46 -7.14
CA PRO A 44 -2.07 -0.98 -7.21
C PRO A 44 -0.61 -1.40 -6.99
N TYR A 45 0.31 -0.45 -6.76
CA TYR A 45 1.70 -0.76 -6.47
C TYR A 45 1.86 -1.21 -5.00
N PRO A 46 2.88 -2.04 -4.70
CA PRO A 46 3.18 -2.41 -3.33
C PRO A 46 3.42 -1.15 -2.47
N ASP A 47 2.73 -1.05 -1.34
CA ASP A 47 2.82 0.06 -0.41
C ASP A 47 3.31 -0.42 0.97
N PRO A 48 4.63 -0.33 1.25
CA PRO A 48 5.16 -0.71 2.55
C PRO A 48 4.74 0.22 3.69
N ARG A 49 4.30 1.46 3.41
CA ARG A 49 3.81 2.38 4.44
C ARG A 49 2.48 1.90 5.01
N ALA A 50 1.56 1.47 4.13
CA ALA A 50 0.30 0.88 4.56
C ALA A 50 0.52 -0.38 5.42
N ALA A 51 1.54 -1.19 5.09
CA ALA A 51 1.92 -2.33 5.91
C ALA A 51 2.48 -1.91 7.28
N ALA A 52 3.32 -0.87 7.34
CA ALA A 52 3.87 -0.34 8.59
C ALA A 52 2.77 0.13 9.55
N GLU A 53 1.75 0.85 9.06
CA GLU A 53 0.62 1.29 9.88
C GLU A 53 -0.17 0.12 10.47
N VAL A 54 -0.40 -0.94 9.68
CA VAL A 54 -1.07 -2.16 10.18
C VAL A 54 -0.23 -2.84 11.27
N VAL A 55 1.11 -2.87 11.11
CA VAL A 55 2.02 -3.42 12.12
C VAL A 55 2.00 -2.58 13.41
N GLU A 56 1.97 -1.26 13.32
CA GLU A 56 1.85 -0.39 14.50
C GLU A 56 0.55 -0.63 15.28
N VAL A 57 -0.55 -0.85 14.55
CA VAL A 57 -1.83 -1.22 15.16
C VAL A 57 -1.74 -2.59 15.84
N LEU A 58 -1.09 -3.57 15.19
CA LEU A 58 -0.86 -4.89 15.78
C LEU A 58 0.02 -4.81 17.04
N ASN A 59 1.06 -4.00 17.02
CA ASN A 59 1.92 -3.71 18.18
C ASN A 59 1.09 -3.22 19.36
N LYS A 60 0.21 -2.22 19.14
CA LYS A 60 -0.69 -1.71 20.18
C LYS A 60 -1.70 -2.76 20.66
N MET A 61 -2.21 -3.60 19.75
CA MET A 61 -3.23 -4.60 20.10
C MET A 61 -2.68 -5.79 20.88
N LEU A 62 -1.45 -6.19 20.58
CA LEU A 62 -0.81 -7.40 21.12
C LEU A 62 0.29 -7.10 22.16
N GLY A 63 0.66 -5.82 22.34
CA GLY A 63 1.76 -5.43 23.21
C GLY A 63 3.13 -5.83 22.64
N LEU A 64 3.29 -5.79 21.32
CA LEU A 64 4.54 -6.10 20.63
C LEU A 64 5.33 -4.82 20.36
N GLU A 65 6.65 -4.96 20.22
CA GLU A 65 7.59 -3.89 19.87
C GLU A 65 8.30 -4.24 18.55
N VAL A 66 7.51 -4.51 17.50
CA VAL A 66 8.07 -4.75 16.16
C VAL A 66 8.47 -3.41 15.55
N ASP A 67 9.73 -3.29 15.18
CA ASP A 67 10.25 -2.12 14.47
C ASP A 67 9.69 -2.03 13.04
N THR A 68 9.10 -0.89 12.71
CA THR A 68 8.52 -0.58 11.40
C THR A 68 9.42 0.29 10.53
N GLU A 69 10.56 0.76 11.05
CA GLU A 69 11.54 1.57 10.31
C GLU A 69 12.00 0.90 8.99
N PRO A 70 12.28 -0.42 8.93
CA PRO A 70 12.68 -1.07 7.68
C PRO A 70 11.63 -0.99 6.57
N LEU A 71 10.33 -1.01 6.92
CA LEU A 71 9.25 -0.87 5.96
C LEU A 71 9.20 0.55 5.38
N LEU A 72 9.47 1.56 6.21
CA LEU A 72 9.51 2.96 5.78
C LEU A 72 10.69 3.23 4.84
N GLU A 73 11.86 2.66 5.14
CA GLU A 73 13.03 2.73 4.25
C GLU A 73 12.76 2.07 2.90
N GLU A 74 12.12 0.89 2.90
CA GLU A 74 11.77 0.19 1.67
C GLU A 74 10.78 0.99 0.82
N ALA A 75 9.79 1.63 1.44
CA ALA A 75 8.88 2.53 0.74
C ALA A 75 9.63 3.67 0.02
N GLN A 76 10.59 4.30 0.70
CA GLN A 76 11.41 5.36 0.10
C GLN A 76 12.27 4.84 -1.06
N ALA A 77 12.80 3.62 -0.93
CA ALA A 77 13.58 2.98 -1.98
C ALA A 77 12.73 2.69 -3.23
N ILE A 78 11.50 2.20 -3.05
CA ILE A 78 10.54 1.96 -4.15
C ILE A 78 10.19 3.28 -4.84
N GLU A 79 9.84 4.32 -4.08
CA GLU A 79 9.52 5.65 -4.62
C GLU A 79 10.69 6.25 -5.42
N SER A 80 11.93 6.12 -4.91
CA SER A 80 13.14 6.58 -5.60
C SER A 80 13.37 5.85 -6.93
N ARG A 81 13.12 4.54 -6.97
CA ARG A 81 13.22 3.74 -8.20
C ARG A 81 12.16 4.14 -9.22
N LEU A 82 10.92 4.37 -8.78
CA LEU A 82 9.84 4.83 -9.64
C LEU A 82 10.11 6.21 -10.24
N LYS A 83 10.62 7.16 -9.43
CA LYS A 83 11.04 8.49 -9.91
C LYS A 83 12.13 8.39 -10.98
N LYS A 84 13.18 7.60 -10.73
CA LYS A 84 14.28 7.37 -11.69
C LYS A 84 13.78 6.73 -13.00
N LEU A 85 12.79 5.84 -12.92
CA LEU A 85 12.19 5.23 -14.10
C LEU A 85 11.40 6.26 -14.91
N ALA A 86 10.59 7.09 -14.25
CA ALA A 86 9.82 8.16 -14.89
C ALA A 86 10.72 9.18 -15.59
N GLU A 87 11.82 9.60 -14.95
CA GLU A 87 12.81 10.51 -15.55
C GLU A 87 13.47 9.91 -16.81
N LYS A 88 13.78 8.62 -16.79
CA LYS A 88 14.37 7.92 -17.95
C LYS A 88 13.40 7.84 -19.12
N VAL A 89 12.13 7.50 -18.86
CA VAL A 89 11.08 7.44 -19.90
C VAL A 89 10.88 8.82 -20.53
N HIS A 90 10.79 9.88 -19.71
CA HIS A 90 10.61 11.24 -20.21
C HIS A 90 11.80 11.72 -21.06
N LYS A 91 13.02 11.29 -20.74
CA LYS A 91 14.22 11.62 -21.51
C LYS A 91 14.32 10.87 -22.85
N THR A 92 13.68 9.72 -22.99
CA THR A 92 13.61 8.97 -24.26
C THR A 92 12.50 9.44 -25.21
N GLU A 93 11.55 10.26 -24.73
CA GLU A 93 10.42 10.75 -25.52
C GLU A 93 10.62 12.15 -26.11
N THR A 94 11.77 12.81 -25.95
CA THR A 94 12.10 14.00 -26.75
C THR A 94 12.50 13.57 -28.16
N PRO A 95 11.72 13.87 -29.21
CA PRO A 95 12.08 13.50 -30.57
C PRO A 95 13.21 14.42 -31.04
N THR A 96 14.38 13.84 -31.30
CA THR A 96 15.32 14.43 -32.26
C THR A 96 14.63 14.49 -33.62
N THR A 97 14.10 15.65 -33.99
CA THR A 97 13.84 15.98 -35.39
C THR A 97 15.01 16.82 -35.91
N PRO A 98 15.92 16.23 -36.70
CA PRO A 98 16.70 16.99 -37.65
C PRO A 98 16.10 16.79 -39.04
N THR A 99 15.29 17.74 -39.50
CA THR A 99 15.20 18.01 -40.94
C THR A 99 15.08 19.50 -41.12
N GLU A 100 16.19 20.08 -41.53
CA GLU A 100 16.37 21.44 -41.97
C GLU A 100 15.34 21.77 -43.05
N THR A 101 14.55 22.83 -42.84
CA THR A 101 13.96 23.57 -43.96
C THR A 101 14.74 24.87 -44.13
N PRO A 102 15.47 25.06 -45.24
CA PRO A 102 15.67 26.39 -45.78
C PRO A 102 14.57 26.70 -46.81
N ILE A 103 13.87 27.77 -46.50
CA ILE A 103 13.00 28.66 -47.29
C ILE A 103 13.34 28.75 -48.80
N TYR A 104 12.29 28.64 -49.64
CA TYR A 104 12.07 29.14 -51.02
C TYR A 104 13.27 29.31 -51.99
N MET A 105 13.21 28.58 -53.12
CA MET A 105 13.34 29.12 -54.49
C MET A 105 12.67 28.18 -55.50
#